data_AF-A0A4Q3VMN8-F1
#
_entry.id   AF-A0A4Q3VMN8-F1
#
_cell.length_a   1.000
_cell.length_b   1.000
_cell.length_c   1.000
_cell.angle_alpha   90.00
_cell.angle_beta   90.00
_cell.angle_gamma   90.00
#
_symmetry.space_group_name_H-M   'P 1'
#
loop_
_entity.id
_entity.type
_entity.pdbx_description
1 polymer ?
#
loop_
_entity_poly.entity_id
_entity_poly.type
_entity_poly.pdbx_seq_one_letter_code
_entity_poly.pdbx_strand_id
1 'polypeptide(L)'
;MKRTAILFLALMTVGAHAQQGAPADVPRTHWAFDAVDTLFRAGLLSGYPDGTFKGNRPASRYEMAGVLDRVNQSFQSRLAGLKIAYDPQAPELAQIRTRLAT
;
A
#
# COMPACT_ATOMS: atom_id res chain seq x y z
N MET A 1 39.66 13.03 4.59
CA MET A 1 39.17 11.95 5.48
C MET A 1 37.68 12.02 5.83
N LYS A 2 36.96 13.15 5.63
CA LYS A 2 35.52 13.26 5.96
C LYS A 2 34.54 12.95 4.80
N ARG A 3 35.03 12.86 3.55
CA ARG A 3 34.22 12.58 2.34
C ARG A 3 34.08 11.08 2.04
N THR A 4 35.02 10.26 2.50
CA THR A 4 35.00 8.79 2.35
C THR A 4 34.05 8.11 3.35
N ALA A 5 33.77 8.75 4.49
CA ALA A 5 32.80 8.24 5.47
C ALA A 5 31.34 8.30 4.97
N ILE A 6 31.02 9.26 4.11
CA ILE A 6 29.66 9.41 3.54
C ILE A 6 29.39 8.34 2.48
N LEU A 7 30.42 7.87 1.75
CA LEU A 7 30.28 6.79 0.78
C LEU A 7 30.10 5.40 1.44
N PHE A 8 30.66 5.18 2.62
CA PHE A 8 30.47 3.92 3.36
C PHE A 8 29.13 3.86 4.10
N LEU A 9 28.55 5.01 4.49
CA LEU A 9 27.23 5.06 5.13
C LEU A 9 26.06 4.92 4.14
N ALA A 10 26.32 5.05 2.84
CA ALA A 10 25.31 4.93 1.80
C ALA A 10 25.05 3.49 1.30
N LEU A 11 25.80 2.49 1.77
CA LEU A 11 25.74 1.11 1.24
C LEU A 11 24.94 0.11 2.11
N MET A 12 24.29 0.55 3.19
CA MET A 12 23.58 -0.35 4.14
C MET A 12 22.06 -0.10 4.24
N THR A 13 21.47 0.76 3.39
CA THR A 13 20.03 1.09 3.47
C THR A 13 19.23 0.68 2.24
N VAL A 14 19.72 -0.28 1.44
CA VAL A 14 18.83 -1.01 0.52
C VAL A 14 17.95 -1.87 1.41
N GLY A 15 16.74 -1.37 1.65
CA GLY A 15 15.77 -1.90 2.60
C GLY A 15 15.64 -3.41 2.46
N ALA A 16 15.87 -4.10 3.58
CA ALA A 16 15.26 -5.40 3.80
C ALA A 16 13.75 -5.18 3.81
N HIS A 17 13.12 -5.21 2.64
CA HIS A 17 11.69 -5.43 2.53
C HIS A 17 11.46 -6.88 2.97
N ALA A 18 11.36 -7.07 4.28
CA ALA A 18 10.96 -8.35 4.84
C ALA A 18 9.59 -8.68 4.26
N GLN A 19 9.56 -9.63 3.33
CA GLN A 19 8.32 -10.22 2.86
C GLN A 19 7.71 -10.93 4.08
N GLN A 20 6.76 -10.26 4.74
CA GLN A 20 6.15 -10.79 5.95
C GLN A 20 5.32 -12.02 5.58
N GLY A 21 5.75 -13.18 6.06
CA GLY A 21 4.94 -14.41 6.01
C GLY A 21 3.69 -14.27 6.87
N ALA A 22 2.77 -15.24 6.77
CA ALA A 22 1.55 -15.25 7.58
C ALA A 22 1.89 -15.12 9.08
N PRO A 23 1.14 -14.30 9.84
CA PRO A 23 1.41 -14.05 11.25
C PRO A 23 1.23 -15.32 12.10
N ALA A 24 2.08 -15.49 13.11
CA ALA A 24 2.20 -16.74 13.87
C ALA A 24 0.94 -17.09 14.69
N ASP A 25 0.15 -16.10 15.07
CA ASP A 25 -1.08 -16.23 15.86
C ASP A 25 -2.34 -16.40 15.01
N VAL A 26 -2.20 -16.54 13.69
CA VAL A 26 -3.30 -16.85 12.77
C VAL A 26 -3.01 -18.19 12.08
N PRO A 27 -3.39 -19.33 12.69
CA PRO A 27 -3.15 -20.64 12.10
C PRO A 27 -4.02 -20.85 10.85
N ARG A 28 -3.61 -21.76 9.95
CA ARG A 28 -4.33 -22.09 8.69
C ARG A 28 -5.78 -22.53 8.90
N THR A 29 -6.11 -23.04 10.08
CA THR A 29 -7.47 -23.46 10.44
C THR A 29 -8.35 -22.32 10.95
N HIS A 30 -7.79 -21.13 11.17
CA HIS A 30 -8.53 -19.96 11.65
C HIS A 30 -9.38 -19.37 10.51
N TRP A 31 -10.63 -19.00 10.80
CA TRP A 31 -11.56 -18.46 9.80
C TRP A 31 -11.03 -17.22 9.06
N ALA A 32 -10.21 -16.41 9.73
CA ALA A 32 -9.63 -15.19 9.18
C ALA A 32 -8.31 -15.43 8.41
N PHE A 33 -7.81 -16.68 8.36
CA PHE A 33 -6.48 -16.97 7.81
C PHE A 33 -6.32 -16.43 6.38
N ASP A 34 -7.23 -16.79 5.49
CA ASP A 34 -7.13 -16.40 4.07
C ASP A 34 -7.16 -14.88 3.88
N ALA A 35 -8.00 -14.18 4.64
CA ALA A 35 -8.09 -12.73 4.60
C ALA A 35 -6.80 -12.06 5.10
N VAL A 36 -6.26 -12.53 6.23
CA VAL A 36 -5.05 -11.97 6.83
C VAL A 36 -3.83 -12.27 5.96
N ASP A 37 -3.63 -13.52 5.52
CA ASP A 37 -2.50 -13.91 4.67
C ASP A 37 -2.52 -13.15 3.34
N THR A 38 -3.70 -12.99 2.71
CA THR A 38 -3.83 -12.21 1.47
C THR A 38 -3.37 -10.77 1.65
N LEU A 39 -3.81 -10.10 2.73
CA LEU A 39 -3.48 -8.70 2.97
C LEU A 39 -2.02 -8.51 3.43
N PHE A 40 -1.44 -9.47 4.15
CA PHE A 40 0.00 -9.47 4.49
C PHE A 40 0.86 -9.62 3.24
N ARG A 41 0.52 -10.56 2.35
CA ARG A 41 1.22 -10.76 1.08
C ARG A 41 1.09 -9.57 0.14
N ALA A 42 -0.04 -8.88 0.18
CA ALA A 42 -0.25 -7.63 -0.56
C ALA A 42 0.47 -6.41 0.07
N GLY A 43 1.11 -6.57 1.24
CA GLY A 43 1.75 -5.47 1.97
C GLY A 43 0.77 -4.43 2.54
N LEU A 44 -0.53 -4.76 2.61
CA LEU A 44 -1.57 -3.86 3.11
C LEU A 44 -1.69 -3.92 4.63
N LEU A 45 -1.44 -5.10 5.20
CA LEU A 45 -1.31 -5.30 6.65
C LEU A 45 0.16 -5.51 7.03
N SER A 46 0.49 -5.13 8.27
CA SER A 46 1.76 -5.45 8.91
C SER A 46 1.47 -6.00 10.29
N GLY A 47 2.21 -7.03 10.68
CA GLY A 47 2.17 -7.55 12.05
C GLY A 47 2.99 -6.69 13.00
N TYR A 48 3.05 -7.16 14.24
CA TYR A 48 3.92 -6.63 15.28
C TYR A 48 5.35 -7.18 15.15
N PRO A 49 6.34 -6.55 15.80
CA PRO A 49 7.73 -7.04 15.81
C PRO A 49 7.89 -8.47 16.36
N ASP A 50 6.93 -8.96 17.16
CA ASP A 50 6.88 -10.32 17.70
C ASP A 50 6.33 -11.36 16.69
N GLY A 51 6.00 -10.94 15.45
CA GLY A 51 5.49 -11.82 14.40
C GLY A 51 4.00 -12.13 14.47
N THR A 52 3.25 -11.43 15.33
CA THR A 52 1.80 -11.64 15.50
C THR A 52 0.94 -10.57 14.80
N PHE A 53 -0.33 -10.86 14.59
CA PHE A 53 -1.35 -9.94 14.08
C PHE A 53 -2.25 -9.35 15.19
N LYS A 54 -2.45 -10.09 16.29
CA LYS A 54 -3.28 -9.72 17.45
C LYS A 54 -4.73 -9.40 17.08
N GLY A 55 -5.33 -10.22 16.22
CA GLY A 55 -6.67 -9.98 15.66
C GLY A 55 -7.83 -9.88 16.67
N ASN A 56 -7.67 -10.39 17.89
CA ASN A 56 -8.67 -10.27 18.97
C ASN A 56 -8.60 -8.95 19.74
N ARG A 57 -7.55 -8.14 19.51
CA ARG A 57 -7.39 -6.84 20.15
C ARG A 57 -8.09 -5.76 19.32
N PRO A 58 -8.81 -4.81 19.94
CA PRO A 58 -9.32 -3.65 19.21
C PRO A 58 -8.20 -2.88 18.52
N ALA A 59 -8.37 -2.60 17.22
CA ALA A 59 -7.46 -1.74 16.49
C ALA A 59 -7.64 -0.28 16.92
N SER A 60 -6.54 0.44 17.08
CA SER A 60 -6.56 1.88 17.25
C SER A 60 -6.90 2.59 15.94
N ARG A 61 -7.37 3.84 16.04
CA ARG A 61 -7.58 4.70 14.87
C ARG A 61 -6.29 4.91 14.06
N TYR A 62 -5.14 4.98 14.73
CA TYR A 62 -3.84 5.13 14.07
C TYR A 62 -3.45 3.89 13.26
N GLU A 63 -3.69 2.70 13.81
CA GLU A 63 -3.45 1.44 13.09
C GLU A 63 -4.35 1.33 11.87
N MET A 64 -5.63 1.67 12.00
CA MET A 64 -6.56 1.71 10.87
C MET A 64 -6.13 2.74 9.81
N ALA A 65 -5.74 3.94 10.22
CA ALA A 65 -5.26 4.98 9.30
C ALA A 65 -4.02 4.52 8.53
N GLY A 66 -3.09 3.81 9.18
CA GLY A 66 -1.93 3.23 8.50
C GLY A 66 -2.30 2.18 7.45
N VAL A 67 -3.31 1.34 7.71
CA VAL A 67 -3.82 0.39 6.71
C VAL A 67 -4.45 1.12 5.52
N LEU A 68 -5.29 2.13 5.79
CA LEU A 68 -5.94 2.93 4.74
C LEU A 68 -4.92 3.69 3.88
N ASP A 69 -3.84 4.19 4.47
CA ASP A 69 -2.76 4.86 3.74
C ASP A 69 -2.06 3.88 2.77
N ARG A 70 -1.72 2.67 3.22
CA ARG A 70 -1.16 1.63 2.32
C ARG A 70 -2.12 1.26 1.19
N VAL A 71 -3.41 1.13 1.51
CA VAL A 71 -4.46 0.88 0.51
C VAL A 71 -4.50 2.01 -0.51
N ASN A 72 -4.52 3.26 -0.07
CA ASN A 72 -4.50 4.43 -0.94
C ASN A 72 -3.25 4.44 -1.85
N GLN A 73 -2.07 4.18 -1.30
CA GLN A 73 -0.83 4.09 -2.09
C GLN A 73 -0.90 2.96 -3.14
N SER A 74 -1.46 1.80 -2.78
CA SER A 74 -1.66 0.69 -3.71
C SER A 74 -2.63 1.04 -4.86
N PHE A 75 -3.65 1.87 -4.58
CA PHE A 75 -4.53 2.38 -5.62
C PHE A 75 -3.81 3.37 -6.51
N GLN A 76 -3.10 4.34 -5.94
CA GLN A 76 -2.40 5.37 -6.70
C GLN A 76 -1.34 4.77 -7.63
N SER A 77 -0.60 3.75 -7.20
CA SER A 77 0.38 3.08 -8.07
C SER A 77 -0.27 2.36 -9.25
N ARG A 78 -1.44 1.74 -9.04
CA ARG A 78 -2.23 1.11 -10.10
C ARG A 78 -2.82 2.15 -11.06
N LEU A 79 -3.31 3.27 -10.52
CA LEU A 79 -3.87 4.37 -11.32
C LEU A 79 -2.80 5.08 -12.14
N ALA A 80 -1.59 5.27 -11.61
CA ALA A 80 -0.47 5.84 -12.37
C ALA A 80 -0.07 4.97 -13.58
N GLY A 81 -0.25 3.65 -13.47
CA GLY A 81 -0.05 2.71 -14.57
C GLY A 81 -1.20 2.71 -15.59
N LEU A 82 -2.40 3.12 -15.18
CA LEU A 82 -3.50 3.39 -16.09
C LEU A 82 -3.24 4.75 -16.76
N LYS A 83 -2.75 4.72 -18.01
CA LYS A 83 -2.76 5.89 -18.91
C LYS A 83 -4.20 6.27 -19.28
N ILE A 84 -5.02 6.63 -18.30
CA ILE A 84 -6.25 7.38 -18.55
C ILE A 84 -5.77 8.82 -18.67
N ALA A 85 -5.38 9.21 -19.88
CA ALA A 85 -5.25 10.61 -20.23
C ALA A 85 -6.65 11.22 -20.19
N TYR A 86 -7.13 11.57 -18.99
CA TYR A 86 -8.20 12.55 -18.90
C TYR A 86 -7.60 13.87 -19.37
N ASP A 87 -7.81 14.17 -20.66
CA ASP A 87 -7.50 15.47 -21.22
C ASP A 87 -8.74 16.36 -21.02
N PRO A 88 -8.74 17.27 -20.03
CA PRO A 88 -9.84 18.20 -19.82
C PRO A 88 -10.06 19.18 -20.99
N GLN A 89 -9.13 19.24 -21.95
CA GLN A 89 -9.23 20.01 -23.19
C GLN A 89 -9.59 19.14 -24.40
N ALA A 90 -9.89 17.85 -24.21
CA ALA A 90 -10.23 16.97 -25.31
C ALA A 90 -11.38 17.56 -26.14
N PRO A 91 -11.27 17.57 -27.48
CA PRO A 91 -12.24 18.22 -28.35
C PRO A 91 -13.66 17.64 -28.23
N GLU A 92 -13.78 16.40 -27.73
CA GLU A 92 -15.05 15.75 -27.39
C GLU A 92 -15.83 16.46 -26.27
N LEU A 93 -15.15 17.03 -25.26
CA LEU A 93 -15.82 17.77 -24.17
C LEU A 93 -16.42 19.08 -24.67
N ALA A 94 -15.77 19.73 -25.64
CA ALA A 94 -16.32 20.91 -26.30
C ALA A 94 -17.61 20.56 -27.07
N GLN A 95 -17.62 19.44 -27.80
CA GLN A 95 -18.80 18.97 -28.54
C GLN A 95 -19.96 18.58 -27.61
N ILE A 96 -19.68 17.96 -26.47
CA ILE A 96 -20.69 17.61 -25.46
C ILE A 96 -21.36 18.87 -24.89
N ARG A 97 -20.57 19.91 -24.56
CA ARG A 97 -21.10 21.20 -24.08
C ARG A 97 -21.99 21.87 -25.12
N THR A 98 -21.62 21.81 -26.39
CA THR A 98 -22.42 22.38 -27.49
C THR A 98 -23.76 21.63 -27.64
N ARG A 99 -23.75 20.29 -27.61
CA ARG A 99 -24.97 19.48 -27.72
C ARG A 99 -25.93 19.60 -26.53
N LEU A 100 -25.41 19.90 -25.35
CA LEU A 100 -26.22 20.13 -24.14
C LEU A 100 -26.82 21.54 -24.07
N ALA A 101 -26.31 22.47 -24.87
CA ALA A 101 -26.79 23.86 -24.94
C ALA A 101 -27.80 24.10 -26.07
N THR A 102 -28.23 23.05 -26.78
CA THR A 102 -29.24 23.09 -27.85
C THR A 102 -30.48 22.32 -27.40
#